data_AF-A0A1B7WKF4-F1
#
_entry.id   AF-A0A1B7WKF4-F1
#
_cell.length_a   1.000
_cell.length_b   1.000
_cell.length_c   1.000
_cell.angle_alpha   90.00
_cell.angle_beta   90.00
_cell.angle_gamma   90.00
#
_symmetry.space_group_name_H-M   'P 1'
#
loop_
_entity.id
_entity.type
_entity.pdbx_description
1 polymer ?
#
loop_
_entity_poly.entity_id
_entity_poly.type
_entity_poly.pdbx_seq_one_letter_code
_entity_poly.pdbx_strand_id
1 'polypeptide(L)'
;NRLPKNHKFLLGDRITTGLYDILDGLLTARYSSEKLLQLESLNIKLEILRYQTRLLFDFNLIATERYEYIQKLINEIGTELGSWIKQQKHKCYLT
;
A
#
# COMPACT_ATOMS: atom_id res chain seq x y z
N ASN A 1 -5.43 3.60 28.94
CA ASN A 1 -5.26 2.36 28.15
C ASN A 1 -4.02 2.45 27.28
N ARG A 2 -2.87 2.02 27.81
CA ARG A 2 -1.65 1.87 27.00
C ARG A 2 -1.73 0.51 26.34
N LEU A 3 -1.90 0.47 25.02
CA LEU A 3 -1.92 -0.79 24.27
C LEU A 3 -0.65 -1.59 24.60
N PRO A 4 -0.74 -2.90 24.88
CA PRO A 4 0.43 -3.71 25.19
C PRO A 4 1.44 -3.65 24.05
N LYS A 5 2.75 -3.63 24.35
CA LYS A 5 3.83 -3.63 23.33
C LYS A 5 3.64 -4.70 22.23
N ASN A 6 2.95 -5.80 22.55
CA ASN A 6 2.57 -6.87 21.64
C ASN A 6 1.79 -6.38 20.41
N HIS A 7 0.98 -5.32 20.52
CA HIS A 7 0.21 -4.79 19.39
C HIS A 7 1.10 -4.10 18.36
N LYS A 8 2.18 -3.42 18.79
CA LYS A 8 3.15 -2.81 17.86
C LYS A 8 3.84 -3.86 17.00
N PHE A 9 4.18 -4.99 17.61
CA PHE A 9 4.83 -6.10 16.90
C PHE A 9 3.88 -6.74 15.89
N LEU A 10 2.64 -7.04 16.30
CA LEU A 10 1.63 -7.63 15.41
C LEU A 10 1.23 -6.71 14.25
N LEU A 11 1.07 -5.40 14.50
CA LEU A 11 0.81 -4.43 13.43
C LEU A 11 2.03 -4.28 12.52
N GLY A 12 3.23 -4.25 13.09
CA GLY A 12 4.47 -4.19 12.32
C GLY A 12 4.61 -5.38 11.36
N ASP A 13 4.39 -6.59 11.87
CA ASP A 13 4.42 -7.83 11.08
C ASP A 13 3.41 -7.80 9.92
N ARG A 14 2.15 -7.44 10.21
CA ARG A 14 1.12 -7.29 9.16
C ARG A 14 1.48 -6.25 8.10
N ILE A 15 2.06 -5.13 8.50
CA ILE A 15 2.53 -4.08 7.57
C ILE A 15 3.67 -4.61 6.71
N THR A 16 4.62 -5.33 7.31
CA THR A 16 5.74 -5.95 6.57
C THR A 16 5.24 -6.97 5.56
N THR A 17 4.33 -7.86 5.92
CA THR A 17 3.70 -8.79 4.98
C THR A 17 2.98 -8.03 3.86
N GLY A 18 2.19 -7.01 4.19
CA GLY A 18 1.48 -6.19 3.20
C GLY A 18 2.41 -5.48 2.21
N LEU A 19 3.58 -5.03 2.68
CA LEU A 19 4.61 -4.44 1.81
C LEU A 19 5.19 -5.46 0.82
N TYR A 20 5.51 -6.67 1.28
CA TYR A 20 5.97 -7.74 0.40
C TYR A 20 4.90 -8.17 -0.61
N ASP A 21 3.65 -8.29 -0.17
CA ASP A 21 2.50 -8.58 -1.04
C ASP A 21 2.33 -7.54 -2.16
N ILE A 22 2.54 -6.25 -1.85
CA ILE A 22 2.47 -5.17 -2.85
C ILE A 22 3.66 -5.26 -3.80
N LEU A 23 4.87 -5.48 -3.28
CA LEU A 23 6.09 -5.65 -4.08
C LEU A 23 5.94 -6.81 -5.07
N ASP A 24 5.57 -7.99 -4.59
CA ASP A 24 5.40 -9.20 -5.40
C ASP A 24 4.29 -9.02 -6.45
N GLY A 25 3.19 -8.37 -6.06
CA GLY A 25 2.11 -8.05 -6.98
C GLY A 25 2.52 -7.06 -8.07
N LEU A 26 3.29 -6.01 -7.74
CA LEU A 26 3.80 -5.05 -8.74
C LEU A 26 4.75 -5.73 -9.72
N LEU A 27 5.64 -6.60 -9.23
CA LEU A 27 6.52 -7.41 -10.07
C LEU A 27 5.72 -8.32 -10.99
N THR A 28 4.68 -8.99 -10.47
CA THR A 28 3.80 -9.84 -11.25
C THR A 28 3.05 -9.05 -12.34
N ALA A 29 2.46 -7.91 -11.98
CA ALA A 29 1.74 -7.04 -12.91
C ALA A 29 2.63 -6.48 -14.02
N ARG A 30 3.93 -6.27 -13.75
CA ARG A 30 4.88 -5.82 -14.76
C ARG A 30 4.96 -6.77 -15.95
N TYR A 31 4.91 -8.07 -15.70
CA TYR A 31 5.08 -9.12 -16.72
C TYR A 31 3.77 -9.79 -17.15
N SER A 32 2.64 -9.45 -16.52
CA SER A 32 1.31 -9.96 -16.89
C SER A 32 0.79 -9.39 -18.22
N SER A 33 0.01 -10.17 -18.96
CA SER A 33 -0.82 -9.66 -20.06
C SER A 33 -2.07 -8.93 -19.53
N GLU A 34 -2.67 -9.46 -18.46
CA GLU A 34 -3.86 -8.94 -17.79
C GLU A 34 -3.47 -8.07 -16.59
N LYS A 35 -2.98 -6.85 -16.87
CA LYS A 35 -2.44 -5.96 -15.84
C LYS A 35 -3.50 -5.24 -15.03
N LEU A 36 -4.62 -4.85 -15.66
CA LEU A 36 -5.56 -3.91 -15.07
C LEU A 36 -6.16 -4.43 -13.76
N LEU A 37 -6.69 -5.66 -13.76
CA LEU A 37 -7.27 -6.29 -12.57
C LEU A 37 -6.26 -6.45 -11.44
N GLN A 38 -5.01 -6.79 -11.77
CA GLN A 38 -3.93 -6.93 -10.79
C GLN A 38 -3.55 -5.59 -10.16
N LEU A 39 -3.42 -4.53 -10.97
CA LEU A 39 -3.12 -3.18 -10.49
C LEU A 39 -4.25 -2.60 -9.63
N GLU A 40 -5.51 -2.84 -9.99
CA GLU A 40 -6.66 -2.43 -9.17
C GLU A 40 -6.69 -3.16 -7.82
N SER A 41 -6.36 -4.46 -7.80
CA SER A 41 -6.19 -5.21 -6.55
C SER A 41 -5.07 -4.66 -5.68
N LEU A 42 -3.91 -4.31 -6.28
CA LEU A 42 -2.79 -3.71 -5.57
C LEU A 42 -3.13 -2.34 -5.00
N ASN A 43 -3.99 -1.57 -5.68
CA ASN A 43 -4.44 -0.28 -5.18
C ASN A 43 -5.23 -0.42 -3.88
N ILE A 44 -6.07 -1.46 -3.76
CA ILE A 44 -6.79 -1.78 -2.52
C ILE A 44 -5.80 -2.15 -1.41
N LYS A 45 -4.77 -2.96 -1.71
CA LYS A 45 -3.74 -3.33 -0.71
C LYS A 45 -2.98 -2.10 -0.20
N LEU A 46 -2.66 -1.14 -1.07
CA LEU A 46 -2.01 0.10 -0.68
C LEU A 46 -2.90 0.97 0.22
N GLU A 47 -4.21 1.03 -0.04
CA GLU A 47 -5.16 1.68 0.87
C GLU A 47 -5.18 1.02 2.25
N ILE A 48 -5.20 -0.32 2.31
CA ILE A 48 -5.12 -1.06 3.57
C ILE A 48 -3.84 -0.68 4.33
N LEU A 49 -2.69 -0.62 3.65
CA LEU A 49 -1.42 -0.20 4.25
C LEU A 49 -1.48 1.23 4.81
N ARG A 50 -2.14 2.15 4.09
CA ARG A 50 -2.36 3.54 4.57
C ARG A 50 -3.16 3.56 5.87
N TYR A 51 -4.21 2.76 5.99
CA TYR A 51 -4.99 2.68 7.24
C TYR A 51 -4.23 1.97 8.37
N GLN A 52 -3.44 0.94 8.07
CA GLN A 52 -2.60 0.27 9.08
C GLN A 52 -1.53 1.22 9.66
N THR A 53 -0.94 2.08 8.82
CA THR A 53 0.02 3.09 9.28
C THR A 53 -0.66 4.21 10.08
N ARG A 54 -1.91 4.56 9.73
CA ARG A 54 -2.75 5.44 10.57
C ARG A 54 -3.04 4.83 11.95
N LEU A 55 -3.36 3.54 12.02
CA LEU A 55 -3.57 2.86 13.31
C LEU A 55 -2.32 2.89 14.18
N LEU A 56 -1.12 2.74 13.61
CA LEU A 56 0.12 2.92 14.37
C LEU A 56 0.23 4.31 14.99
N PHE A 57 -0.20 5.35 14.27
CA PHE A 57 -0.21 6.73 14.76
C PHE A 57 -1.29 6.93 15.82
N ASP A 58 -2.53 6.53 15.56
CA ASP A 58 -3.67 6.66 16.48
C ASP A 58 -3.40 5.94 17.82
N PHE A 59 -2.64 4.85 17.78
CA PHE A 59 -2.22 4.09 18.97
C PHE A 59 -0.95 4.63 19.65
N ASN A 60 -0.41 5.76 19.19
CA ASN A 60 0.84 6.35 19.67
C ASN A 60 2.04 5.37 19.62
N LEU A 61 2.09 4.51 18.60
CA LEU A 61 3.14 3.50 18.43
C LEU A 61 4.30 3.99 17.55
N ILE A 62 4.11 5.10 16.84
CA ILE A 62 5.10 5.81 16.01
C ILE A 62 5.03 7.31 16.29
N ALA A 63 6.16 8.01 16.08
CA ALA A 63 6.22 9.46 16.17
C ALA A 63 5.53 10.13 14.98
N THR A 64 4.98 11.33 15.18
CA THR A 64 4.29 12.13 14.15
C THR A 64 5.15 12.33 12.90
N GLU A 65 6.42 12.73 13.06
CA GLU A 65 7.36 12.95 11.95
C GLU A 65 7.55 11.68 11.10
N ARG A 66 7.64 10.52 11.75
CA ARG A 66 7.76 9.23 11.07
C ARG A 66 6.46 8.86 10.35
N TYR A 67 5.31 9.14 10.96
CA TYR A 67 4.01 8.95 10.31
C TYR A 67 3.87 9.81 9.06
N GLU A 68 4.20 11.11 9.14
CA GLU A 68 4.17 12.02 7.99
C GLU A 68 5.09 11.57 6.86
N TYR A 69 6.31 11.13 7.20
CA TYR A 69 7.24 10.59 6.21
C TYR A 69 6.68 9.33 5.52
N ILE A 70 6.12 8.39 6.28
CA ILE A 70 5.49 7.18 5.72
C ILE A 70 4.30 7.54 4.81
N GLN A 71 3.46 8.50 5.21
CA GLN A 71 2.31 8.93 4.39
C GLN A 71 2.75 9.53 3.06
N LYS A 72 3.84 10.31 3.04
CA LYS A 72 4.41 10.85 1.78
C LYS A 72 4.82 9.71 0.83
N LEU A 73 5.59 8.74 1.33
CA LEU A 73 6.02 7.58 0.54
C LEU A 73 4.85 6.75 0.00
N ILE A 74 3.84 6.46 0.84
CA ILE A 74 2.64 5.72 0.41
C ILE A 74 1.88 6.49 -0.67
N ASN A 75 1.79 7.82 -0.57
CA ASN A 75 1.12 8.65 -1.56
C ASN A 75 1.86 8.72 -2.90
N GLU A 76 3.19 8.74 -2.87
CA GLU A 76 4.03 8.66 -4.08
C GLU A 76 3.77 7.34 -4.81
N ILE A 77 3.84 6.20 -4.10
CA ILE A 77 3.51 4.88 -4.67
C ILE A 77 2.08 4.85 -5.24
N GLY A 78 1.12 5.43 -4.53
CA GLY A 78 -0.27 5.49 -4.98
C GLY A 78 -0.47 6.33 -6.25
N THR A 79 0.30 7.40 -6.40
CA THR A 79 0.27 8.26 -7.59
C THR A 79 0.82 7.51 -8.81
N GLU A 80 1.94 6.81 -8.65
CA GLU A 80 2.52 5.97 -9.71
C GLU A 80 1.59 4.83 -10.11
N LEU A 81 1.06 4.10 -9.13
CA LEU A 81 0.12 3.00 -9.35
C LEU A 81 -1.16 3.48 -10.05
N GLY A 82 -1.74 4.59 -9.59
CA GLY A 82 -2.92 5.20 -10.21
C GLY A 82 -2.67 5.65 -11.65
N SER A 83 -1.48 6.16 -11.95
CA SER A 83 -1.07 6.54 -13.30
C SER A 83 -0.97 5.32 -14.22
N TRP A 84 -0.43 4.20 -13.71
CA TRP A 84 -0.37 2.95 -14.45
C TRP A 84 -1.76 2.35 -14.72
N ILE A 85 -2.66 2.37 -13.73
CA ILE A 85 -4.06 1.95 -13.90
C ILE A 85 -4.74 2.75 -15.01
N LYS A 86 -4.63 4.10 -14.97
CA LYS A 86 -5.18 4.97 -16.02
C LYS A 86 -4.64 4.58 -17.39
N GLN A 87 -3.33 4.37 -17.51
CA GLN A 87 -2.70 3.94 -18.76
C GLN A 87 -3.29 2.60 -19.27
N GLN A 88 -3.49 1.61 -18.41
CA GLN A 88 -4.09 0.32 -18.82
C GLN A 88 -5.55 0.47 -19.24
N LYS A 89 -6.35 1.29 -18.53
CA LYS A 89 -7.74 1.58 -18.92
C LYS A 89 -7.81 2.19 -20.32
N HIS A 90 -6.96 3.18 -20.63
CA HIS A 90 -6.93 3.79 -21.95
C HIS A 90 -6.58 2.79 -23.07
N LYS A 91 -5.68 1.82 -22.83
CA LYS A 91 -5.38 0.77 -23.81
C LYS A 91 -6.58 -0.13 -24.11
N CYS A 92 -7.34 -0.48 -23.08
CA CYS A 92 -8.52 -1.34 -23.22
C CYS A 92 -9.64 -0.71 -24.07
N TYR A 93 -9.74 0.62 -24.12
CA TYR A 93 -10.74 1.31 -24.96
C TYR A 93 -10.35 1.42 -26.45
N LEU A 94 -9.10 1.10 -26.80
CA LEU A 94 -8.57 1.21 -28.16
C LEU A 94 -8.46 -0.15 -28.89
N THR A 95 -8.85 -1.23 -28.22
CA THR A 95 -8.88 -2.62 -28.70
C THR A 95 -10.30 -3.14 -28.68
#